data_AF-A0A7H4PN69-F1
#
_entry.id   AF-A0A7H4PN69-F1
#
_cell.length_a   1.000
_cell.length_b   1.000
_cell.length_c   1.000
_cell.angle_alpha   90.00
_cell.angle_beta   90.00
_cell.angle_gamma   90.00
#
_symmetry.space_group_name_H-M   'P 1'
#
loop_
_entity.id
_entity.type
_entity.pdbx_description
1 polymer ?
#
loop_
_entity_poly.entity_id
_entity_poly.type
_entity_poly.pdbx_seq_one_letter_code
_entity_poly.pdbx_strand_id
1 'polypeptide(L)'
;MNSSTRRVVFFDLDGTLHQQDMFGSFLRYALRHQPLNALLLLPLLPVIAAGLMLYGRAARWPMSLLLWASTFGRSEQQLKRLEANFVRWFRQHVTAFPVVQARLKHYLTSTDADVWLITGSPQSLVEQVYFDTAWLPRVNLIASRMERRYGGWGVNPALSR
;
A
#
# COMPACT_ATOMS: atom_id res chain seq x y z
N MET A 1 -20.95 -36.47 -6.89
CA MET A 1 -20.52 -35.08 -7.20
C MET A 1 -19.42 -34.73 -6.22
N ASN A 2 -18.16 -34.86 -6.62
CA ASN A 2 -17.02 -34.61 -5.73
C ASN A 2 -16.87 -33.11 -5.52
N SER A 3 -17.16 -32.65 -4.30
CA SER A 3 -16.81 -31.33 -3.82
C SER A 3 -15.29 -31.24 -3.74
N SER A 4 -14.64 -30.80 -4.83
CA SER A 4 -13.22 -30.47 -4.80
C SER A 4 -13.03 -29.32 -3.80
N THR A 5 -12.59 -29.65 -2.59
CA THR A 5 -12.27 -28.69 -1.54
C THR A 5 -11.10 -27.82 -2.02
N ARG A 6 -11.39 -26.74 -2.74
CA ARG A 6 -10.38 -25.76 -3.15
C ARG A 6 -9.69 -25.22 -1.90
N ARG A 7 -8.36 -25.29 -1.88
CA ARG A 7 -7.56 -24.81 -0.76
C ARG A 7 -7.43 -23.29 -0.88
N VAL A 8 -7.88 -22.55 0.12
CA VAL A 8 -7.68 -21.09 0.17
C VAL A 8 -6.36 -20.81 0.88
N VAL A 9 -5.43 -20.12 0.21
CA VAL A 9 -4.13 -19.74 0.81
C VAL A 9 -4.05 -18.23 0.91
N PHE A 10 -3.88 -17.74 2.15
CA PHE A 10 -3.69 -16.32 2.43
C PHE A 10 -2.20 -15.99 2.48
N PHE A 11 -1.77 -15.02 1.68
CA PHE A 11 -0.44 -14.43 1.74
C PHE A 11 -0.55 -13.01 2.29
N ASP A 12 0.26 -12.69 3.28
CA ASP A 12 0.41 -11.33 3.79
C ASP A 12 1.62 -10.66 3.13
N LEU A 13 1.38 -9.65 2.31
CA LEU A 13 2.43 -9.00 1.52
C LEU A 13 3.35 -8.13 2.39
N ASP A 14 2.80 -7.48 3.42
CA ASP A 14 3.54 -6.47 4.20
C ASP A 14 4.31 -7.07 5.39
N GLY A 15 3.85 -8.17 5.99
CA GLY A 15 4.54 -8.82 7.12
C GLY A 15 5.47 -9.97 6.74
N THR A 16 5.33 -10.56 5.54
CA THR A 16 6.11 -11.76 5.15
C THR A 16 6.97 -11.60 3.88
N LEU A 17 6.76 -10.55 3.07
CA LEU A 17 7.30 -10.48 1.71
C LEU A 17 7.91 -9.10 1.34
N HIS A 18 7.52 -8.00 2.00
CA HIS A 18 8.10 -6.66 1.84
C HIS A 18 8.80 -6.19 3.12
N GLN A 19 10.13 -6.33 3.21
CA GLN A 19 10.89 -5.74 4.34
C GLN A 19 10.93 -4.20 4.32
N GLN A 20 10.50 -3.57 3.22
CA GLN A 20 10.32 -2.13 3.14
C GLN A 20 8.84 -1.81 3.08
N ASP A 21 8.36 -1.12 4.11
CA ASP A 21 7.02 -0.51 4.16
C ASP A 21 6.82 0.37 2.91
N MET A 22 6.10 -0.18 1.92
CA MET A 22 5.83 0.49 0.64
C MET A 22 5.07 1.78 0.89
N PHE A 23 4.08 1.74 1.78
CA PHE A 23 3.26 2.88 2.11
C PHE A 23 4.03 3.95 2.90
N GLY A 24 4.82 3.56 3.91
CA GLY A 24 5.70 4.48 4.63
C GLY A 24 6.78 5.10 3.74
N SER A 25 7.24 4.38 2.72
CA SER A 25 8.17 4.91 1.71
C SER A 25 7.47 5.91 0.79
N PHE A 26 6.22 5.63 0.38
CA PHE A 26 5.40 6.58 -0.37
C PHE A 26 5.12 7.86 0.43
N LEU A 27 4.77 7.76 1.71
CA LEU A 27 4.56 8.92 2.57
C LEU A 27 5.80 9.82 2.66
N ARG A 28 6.98 9.22 2.89
CA ARG A 28 8.26 9.94 2.92
C ARG A 28 8.56 10.58 1.56
N TYR A 29 8.25 9.89 0.46
CA TYR A 29 8.40 10.41 -0.89
C TYR A 29 7.47 11.61 -1.13
N ALA A 30 6.19 11.49 -0.78
CA ALA A 30 5.19 12.55 -0.92
C ALA A 30 5.59 13.82 -0.17
N LEU A 31 6.03 13.67 1.09
CA LEU A 31 6.49 14.79 1.91
C LEU A 31 7.69 15.52 1.31
N ARG A 32 8.66 14.80 0.76
CA ARG A 32 9.83 15.42 0.11
C ARG A 32 9.47 16.19 -1.16
N HIS A 33 8.47 15.71 -1.91
CA HIS A 33 8.05 16.34 -3.17
C HIS A 33 6.97 17.41 -2.98
N GLN A 34 6.47 17.61 -1.76
CA GLN A 34 5.46 18.62 -1.42
C GLN A 34 5.85 19.41 -0.15
N PRO A 35 6.95 20.19 -0.18
CA PRO A 35 7.44 20.89 1.00
C PRO A 35 6.45 21.93 1.55
N LEU A 36 5.59 22.52 0.70
CA LEU A 36 4.55 23.46 1.16
C LEU A 36 3.55 22.80 2.12
N ASN A 37 3.29 21.51 1.93
CA ASN A 37 2.37 20.76 2.78
C ASN A 37 2.99 20.47 4.16
N ALA A 38 4.31 20.69 4.33
CA ALA A 38 4.95 20.65 5.64
C ALA A 38 4.41 21.73 6.59
N LEU A 39 3.94 22.87 6.06
CA LEU A 39 3.30 23.92 6.87
C LEU A 39 2.02 23.44 7.54
N LEU A 40 1.27 22.56 6.87
CA LEU A 40 0.08 21.92 7.44
C LEU A 40 0.45 20.73 8.31
N LEU A 41 1.49 19.98 7.93
CA LEU A 41 1.92 18.80 8.68
C LEU A 41 2.51 19.16 10.04
N LEU A 42 3.40 20.16 10.12
CA LEU A 42 4.10 20.55 11.35
C LEU A 42 3.16 20.76 12.54
N PRO A 43 2.05 21.51 12.45
CA PRO A 43 1.10 21.65 13.55
C PRO A 43 0.30 20.37 13.83
N LEU A 44 0.17 19.45 12.88
CA LEU A 44 -0.50 18.16 13.06
C LEU A 44 0.42 17.07 13.62
N LEU A 45 1.75 17.23 13.53
CA LEU A 45 2.71 16.24 14.01
C LEU A 45 2.52 15.87 15.48
N PRO A 46 2.23 16.79 16.43
CA PRO A 46 1.97 16.41 17.82
C PRO A 46 0.77 15.47 17.96
N VAL A 47 -0.30 15.70 17.20
CA VAL A 47 -1.51 14.85 17.20
C VAL A 47 -1.20 13.48 16.59
N ILE A 48 -0.46 13.47 15.48
CA ILE A 48 -0.04 12.23 14.81
C ILE A 48 0.89 11.42 15.73
N ALA A 49 1.87 12.07 16.35
CA ALA A 49 2.83 11.44 17.26
C ALA A 49 2.12 10.89 18.51
N ALA A 50 1.21 11.65 19.13
CA ALA A 50 0.39 11.18 20.24
C ALA A 50 -0.47 9.97 19.82
N GLY A 51 -1.08 10.02 18.63
CA GLY A 51 -1.82 8.91 18.08
C GLY A 51 -0.99 7.65 17.89
N LEU A 52 0.22 7.77 17.36
CA LEU A 52 1.13 6.64 17.19
C LEU A 52 1.67 6.11 18.53
N MET A 53 1.82 6.96 19.55
CA MET A 53 2.24 6.53 20.89
C MET A 53 1.12 5.80 21.63
N LEU A 54 -0.13 6.27 21.53
CA LEU A 54 -1.27 5.69 22.24
C LEU A 54 -1.83 4.44 21.55
N TYR A 55 -1.88 4.42 20.22
CA TYR A 55 -2.52 3.34 19.44
C TYR A 55 -1.51 2.48 18.67
N GLY A 56 -0.22 2.78 18.79
CA GLY A 56 0.87 2.07 18.13
C GLY A 56 1.14 2.53 16.69
N ARG A 57 2.29 2.08 16.16
CA ARG A 57 2.78 2.44 14.81
C ARG A 57 1.88 1.93 13.67
N ALA A 58 1.07 0.92 13.94
CA ALA A 58 0.13 0.34 12.97
C ALA A 58 -1.25 1.02 12.98
N ALA A 59 -1.44 2.06 13.80
CA ALA A 59 -2.68 2.82 13.80
C ALA A 59 -2.91 3.44 12.42
N ARG A 60 -4.09 3.18 11.83
CA ARG A 60 -4.43 3.62 10.48
C ARG A 60 -4.81 5.09 10.41
N TRP A 61 -5.43 5.63 11.46
CA TRP A 61 -5.89 7.02 11.46
C TRP A 61 -4.74 8.05 11.46
N PRO A 62 -3.63 7.89 12.21
CA PRO A 62 -2.51 8.82 12.13
C PRO A 62 -1.83 8.75 10.77
N MET A 63 -1.75 7.55 10.20
CA MET A 63 -1.18 7.34 8.86
C MET A 63 -2.06 7.94 7.75
N SER A 64 -3.38 7.85 7.89
CA SER A 64 -4.33 8.55 7.00
C SER A 64 -4.22 10.07 7.14
N LEU A 65 -4.02 10.59 8.36
CA LEU A 65 -3.84 12.01 8.59
C LEU A 65 -2.51 12.51 8.02
N LEU A 66 -1.44 11.72 8.13
CA LEU A 66 -0.15 11.98 7.49
C LEU A 66 -0.28 12.06 5.97
N LEU A 67 -0.95 11.07 5.36
CA LEU A 67 -1.22 11.06 3.92
C LEU A 67 -2.01 12.30 3.51
N TRP A 68 -3.09 12.60 4.25
CA TRP A 68 -3.96 13.72 3.96
C TRP A 68 -3.21 15.05 4.02
N ALA A 69 -2.46 15.29 5.11
CA ALA A 69 -1.65 16.49 5.25
C ALA A 69 -0.63 16.60 4.10
N SER A 70 0.05 15.50 3.76
CA SER A 70 1.05 15.48 2.69
C SER A 70 0.50 15.71 1.28
N THR A 71 -0.82 15.55 1.07
CA THR A 71 -1.47 15.62 -0.25
C THR A 71 -2.54 16.72 -0.33
N PHE A 72 -2.81 17.41 0.78
CA PHE A 72 -3.82 18.46 0.87
C PHE A 72 -3.61 19.58 -0.16
N GLY A 73 -4.70 20.09 -0.72
CA GLY A 73 -4.70 21.20 -1.66
C GLY A 73 -4.19 20.84 -3.06
N ARG A 74 -3.94 19.56 -3.35
CA ARG A 74 -3.52 19.11 -4.67
C ARG A 74 -4.68 18.58 -5.50
N SER A 75 -4.54 18.76 -6.81
CA SER A 75 -5.45 18.13 -7.77
C SER A 75 -5.21 16.63 -7.82
N GLU A 76 -6.28 15.87 -8.08
CA GLU A 76 -6.20 14.41 -8.24
C GLU A 76 -5.18 14.00 -9.31
N GLN A 77 -5.06 14.78 -10.39
CA GLN A 77 -4.08 14.54 -11.45
C GLN A 77 -2.63 14.71 -10.98
N GLN A 78 -2.36 15.64 -10.07
CA GLN A 78 -1.02 15.82 -9.50
C GLN A 78 -0.69 14.67 -8.53
N LEU A 79 -1.67 14.23 -7.76
CA LEU A 79 -1.48 13.12 -6.82
C LEU A 79 -1.25 11.80 -7.54
N LYS A 80 -2.01 11.49 -8.59
CA LYS A 80 -1.76 10.34 -9.46
C LYS A 80 -0.39 10.39 -10.15
N ARG A 81 0.07 11.58 -10.54
CA ARG A 81 1.43 11.77 -11.09
C ARG A 81 2.51 11.52 -10.03
N LEU A 82 2.31 12.01 -8.81
CA LEU A 82 3.20 11.76 -7.69
C LEU A 82 3.30 10.26 -7.40
N GLU A 83 2.16 9.57 -7.40
CA GLU A 83 2.07 8.11 -7.21
C GLU A 83 2.85 7.35 -8.29
N ALA A 84 2.63 7.65 -9.57
CA ALA A 84 3.35 7.01 -10.67
C ALA A 84 4.87 7.27 -10.62
N ASN A 85 5.27 8.49 -10.24
CA ASN A 85 6.68 8.84 -10.05
C ASN A 85 7.31 8.07 -8.88
N PHE A 86 6.58 7.94 -7.78
CA PHE A 86 6.99 7.10 -6.65
C PHE A 86 7.18 5.64 -7.09
N VAL A 87 6.22 5.06 -7.82
CA VAL A 87 6.31 3.67 -8.31
C VAL A 87 7.58 3.48 -9.12
N ARG A 88 7.87 4.39 -10.06
CA ARG A 88 9.09 4.33 -10.87
C ARG A 88 10.36 4.40 -10.01
N TRP A 89 10.40 5.34 -9.07
CA TRP A 89 11.52 5.48 -8.14
C TRP A 89 11.70 4.25 -7.25
N PHE A 90 10.60 3.73 -6.68
CA PHE A 90 10.58 2.58 -5.78
C PHE A 90 11.07 1.32 -6.47
N ARG A 91 10.63 1.06 -7.71
CA ARG A 91 11.09 -0.08 -8.51
C ARG A 91 12.59 -0.04 -8.84
N GLN A 92 13.20 1.14 -8.89
CA GLN A 92 14.64 1.30 -9.11
C GLN A 92 15.47 1.15 -7.81
N HIS A 93 14.90 1.53 -6.66
CA HIS A 93 15.61 1.59 -5.39
C HIS A 93 15.44 0.35 -4.52
N VAL A 94 14.39 -0.45 -4.75
CA VAL A 94 14.18 -1.69 -4.02
C VAL A 94 14.73 -2.85 -4.83
N THR A 95 15.77 -3.49 -4.31
CA THR A 95 16.38 -4.70 -4.89
C THR A 95 15.28 -5.71 -5.22
N ALA A 96 15.12 -5.97 -6.52
CA ALA A 96 14.02 -6.72 -7.11
C ALA A 96 13.77 -8.00 -6.34
N PHE A 97 12.64 -8.04 -5.62
CA PHE A 97 12.03 -9.13 -4.85
C PHE A 97 12.10 -10.53 -5.49
N PRO A 98 13.23 -11.25 -5.51
CA PRO A 98 13.32 -12.51 -6.24
C PRO A 98 12.62 -13.62 -5.43
N VAL A 99 12.65 -13.49 -4.10
CA VAL A 99 12.07 -14.41 -3.14
C VAL A 99 10.54 -14.41 -3.21
N VAL A 100 9.91 -13.24 -3.41
CA VAL A 100 8.44 -13.11 -3.54
C VAL A 100 7.95 -13.82 -4.79
N GLN A 101 8.58 -13.54 -5.93
CA GLN A 101 8.23 -14.16 -7.21
C GLN A 101 8.49 -15.67 -7.19
N ALA A 102 9.62 -16.12 -6.63
CA ALA A 102 9.94 -17.54 -6.54
C ALA A 102 8.94 -18.30 -5.65
N ARG A 103 8.55 -17.72 -4.51
CA ARG A 103 7.61 -18.36 -3.57
C ARG A 103 6.19 -18.39 -4.14
N LEU A 104 5.71 -17.29 -4.74
CA LEU A 104 4.39 -17.27 -5.38
C LEU A 104 4.32 -18.20 -6.61
N LYS A 105 5.38 -18.25 -7.42
CA LYS A 105 5.43 -19.11 -8.61
C LYS A 105 5.27 -20.59 -8.25
N HIS A 106 5.85 -21.04 -7.14
CA HIS A 106 5.73 -22.42 -6.66
C HIS A 106 4.29 -22.79 -6.28
N TYR A 107 3.54 -21.88 -5.65
CA TYR A 107 2.14 -22.12 -5.29
C TYR A 107 1.19 -21.98 -6.48
N LEU A 108 1.46 -21.06 -7.41
CA LEU A 108 0.64 -20.85 -8.61
C LEU A 108 0.78 -21.95 -9.67
N THR A 109 1.79 -22.80 -9.56
CA THR A 109 1.89 -24.05 -10.34
C THR A 109 1.05 -25.20 -9.78
N SER A 110 0.52 -25.07 -8.54
CA SER A 110 -0.39 -26.06 -7.94
C SER A 110 -1.84 -25.66 -8.24
N THR A 111 -2.51 -26.36 -9.15
CA THR A 111 -3.85 -26.03 -9.70
C THR A 111 -5.02 -26.08 -8.71
N ASP A 112 -4.79 -26.45 -7.45
CA ASP A 112 -5.85 -26.75 -6.46
C ASP A 112 -6.03 -25.68 -5.38
N ALA A 113 -5.43 -24.49 -5.55
CA ALA A 113 -5.50 -23.43 -4.55
C ALA A 113 -5.95 -22.06 -5.10
N ASP A 114 -6.93 -21.46 -4.44
CA ASP A 114 -7.29 -20.05 -4.61
C ASP A 114 -6.38 -19.21 -3.72
N VAL A 115 -5.58 -18.34 -4.34
CA VAL A 115 -4.59 -17.51 -3.65
C VAL A 115 -5.18 -16.14 -3.34
N TRP A 116 -5.23 -15.77 -2.06
CA TRP A 116 -5.67 -14.47 -1.59
C TRP A 116 -4.47 -13.70 -1.05
N LEU A 117 -4.27 -12.49 -1.53
CA LEU A 117 -3.20 -11.62 -1.13
C LEU A 117 -3.76 -10.49 -0.28
N ILE A 118 -3.33 -10.40 0.98
CA ILE A 118 -3.77 -9.38 1.93
C ILE A 118 -2.61 -8.41 2.16
N THR A 119 -2.88 -7.12 2.09
CA THR A 119 -1.90 -6.06 2.32
C THR A 119 -2.56 -4.83 2.94
N GLY A 120 -1.87 -4.22 3.91
CA GLY A 120 -2.16 -2.90 4.42
C GLY A 120 -1.74 -1.77 3.47
N SER A 121 -0.86 -2.03 2.52
CA SER A 121 -0.45 -1.06 1.49
C SER A 121 -1.60 -0.74 0.51
N PRO A 122 -1.65 0.49 -0.03
CA PRO A 122 -2.66 0.88 -1.01
C PRO A 122 -2.69 0.01 -2.27
N GLN A 123 -3.89 -0.40 -2.67
CA GLN A 123 -4.15 -1.23 -3.85
C GLN A 123 -3.49 -0.66 -5.10
N SER A 124 -3.65 0.65 -5.33
CA SER A 124 -3.12 1.34 -6.51
C SER A 124 -1.59 1.34 -6.57
N LEU A 125 -0.91 1.35 -5.42
CA LEU A 125 0.55 1.23 -5.35
C LEU A 125 1.00 -0.19 -5.67
N VAL A 126 0.33 -1.19 -5.08
CA VAL A 126 0.63 -2.61 -5.30
C VAL A 126 0.43 -2.96 -6.77
N GLU A 127 -0.71 -2.59 -7.35
CA GLU A 127 -1.01 -2.85 -8.76
C GLU A 127 0.01 -2.19 -9.71
N GLN A 128 0.41 -0.95 -9.45
CA GLN A 128 1.39 -0.25 -10.29
C GLN A 128 2.82 -0.76 -10.08
N VAL A 129 3.19 -1.22 -8.88
CA VAL A 129 4.52 -1.80 -8.62
C VAL A 129 4.66 -3.17 -9.29
N TYR A 130 3.58 -3.96 -9.30
CA TYR A 130 3.57 -5.35 -9.76
C TYR A 130 2.85 -5.58 -11.10
N PHE A 131 2.59 -4.52 -11.85
CA PHE A 131 1.78 -4.59 -13.09
C PHE A 131 2.34 -5.60 -14.11
N ASP A 132 3.65 -5.83 -14.11
CA ASP A 132 4.35 -6.70 -15.06
C ASP A 132 4.51 -8.14 -14.55
N THR A 133 3.93 -8.47 -13.40
CA THR A 133 4.01 -9.81 -12.83
C THR A 133 2.86 -10.69 -13.30
N ALA A 134 3.21 -11.88 -13.82
CA ALA A 134 2.23 -12.85 -14.29
C ALA A 134 1.32 -13.43 -13.18
N TRP A 135 1.64 -13.17 -11.91
CA TRP A 135 0.89 -13.67 -10.77
C TRP A 135 -0.21 -12.74 -10.29
N LEU A 136 -0.08 -11.42 -10.47
CA LEU A 136 -1.03 -10.44 -9.95
C LEU A 136 -2.48 -10.68 -10.45
N PRO A 137 -2.73 -10.98 -11.74
CA PRO A 137 -4.08 -11.30 -12.22
C PRO A 137 -4.64 -12.62 -11.70
N ARG A 138 -3.81 -13.47 -11.08
CA ARG A 138 -4.15 -14.81 -10.62
C ARG A 138 -4.43 -14.88 -9.12
N VAL A 139 -4.35 -13.76 -8.41
CA VAL A 139 -4.60 -13.66 -6.97
C VAL A 139 -5.75 -12.71 -6.68
N ASN A 140 -6.52 -13.00 -5.64
CA ASN A 140 -7.52 -12.07 -5.12
C ASN A 140 -6.83 -11.09 -4.17
N LEU A 141 -6.67 -9.83 -4.59
CA LEU A 141 -6.00 -8.78 -3.79
C LEU A 141 -6.99 -8.07 -2.86
N ILE A 142 -6.73 -8.14 -1.56
CA ILE A 142 -7.39 -7.36 -0.52
C ILE A 142 -6.38 -6.33 -0.01
N ALA A 143 -6.55 -5.08 -0.41
CA ALA A 143 -5.61 -4.00 -0.14
C ALA A 143 -6.33 -2.73 0.37
N SER A 144 -5.62 -1.88 1.10
CA SER A 144 -6.17 -0.57 1.51
C SER A 144 -6.40 0.31 0.29
N ARG A 145 -7.23 1.35 0.41
CA ARG A 145 -7.50 2.28 -0.69
C ARG A 145 -7.06 3.68 -0.32
N MET A 146 -6.43 4.37 -1.26
CA MET A 146 -6.22 5.81 -1.16
C MET A 146 -7.37 6.51 -1.88
N GLU A 147 -8.10 7.34 -1.16
CA GLU A 147 -9.27 8.03 -1.70
C GLU A 147 -9.24 9.51 -1.36
N ARG A 148 -9.78 10.32 -2.27
CA ARG A 148 -9.86 11.75 -2.07
C ARG A 148 -10.89 12.12 -1.01
N ARG A 149 -10.46 12.85 0.01
CA ARG A 149 -11.25 13.32 1.15
C ARG A 149 -10.82 14.71 1.56
N TYR A 150 -11.79 15.63 1.67
CA TYR A 150 -11.57 16.99 2.17
C TYR A 150 -10.31 17.67 1.60
N GLY A 151 -10.09 17.58 0.28
CA GLY A 151 -8.97 18.25 -0.40
C GLY A 151 -7.62 17.51 -0.41
N GLY A 152 -7.49 16.33 0.20
CA GLY A 152 -6.29 15.47 0.14
C GLY A 152 -6.67 13.99 -0.03
N TRP A 153 -5.70 13.09 0.08
CA TRP A 153 -5.95 11.64 0.12
C TRP A 153 -5.99 11.11 1.55
N GLY A 154 -6.94 10.24 1.84
CA GLY A 154 -7.00 9.46 3.07
C GLY A 154 -6.87 7.97 2.78
N VAL A 155 -6.54 7.19 3.81
CA VAL A 155 -6.46 5.72 3.71
C VAL A 155 -7.77 5.11 4.19
N ASN A 156 -8.38 4.29 3.36
CA ASN A 156 -9.48 3.41 3.71
C ASN A 156 -9.01 1.97 3.93
N PRO A 157 -9.53 1.29 4.96
CA PRO A 157 -9.27 -0.13 5.15
C PRO A 157 -9.83 -0.94 3.97
N ALA A 158 -9.18 -2.06 3.68
CA ALA A 158 -9.57 -2.98 2.61
C ALA A 158 -10.98 -3.59 2.78
N LEU A 159 -11.47 -3.58 4.02
CA LEU A 159 -12.79 -4.06 4.42
C LEU A 159 -13.56 -2.88 5.03
N SER A 160 -14.10 -2.01 4.17
CA SER A 160 -15.17 -1.10 4.59
C SER A 160 -16.51 -1.77 4.25
N ARG A 161 -17.22 -2.25 5.28
CA ARG A 161 -18.67 -2.46 5.19
C ARG A 161 -19.36 -1.12 5.35
#